data_AF-A0A3R7E0V4-F1
#
_entry.id   AF-A0A3R7E0V4-F1
#
_cell.length_a   1.000
_cell.length_b   1.000
_cell.length_c   1.000
_cell.angle_alpha   90.00
_cell.angle_beta   90.00
_cell.angle_gamma   90.00
#
_symmetry.space_group_name_H-M   'P 1'
#
loop_
_entity.id
_entity.type
_entity.pdbx_description
1 polymer ?
#
loop_
_entity_poly.entity_id
_entity_poly.type
_entity_poly.pdbx_seq_one_letter_code
_entity_poly.pdbx_strand_id
1 'polypeptide(L)'
;MHEITKILAIGYSARHIVCSGSRAGYEMSAADSFGDVDTRRCATRYFLLNPLQLHADVKHLKSEIEEADGIIIGSGFESADFGFLTVKDRKKIVGNTPKKTREVSNKAWLSSRLDDLGIPHPLSYTGREIAEGEEKEKAKLKDFHYPVVAKPVYGGGGTANFFCIDEKELIHWAKLFPDFLFQEYINGTHASVSLISTEHEAISVSVNEQLIGLDSVYAPGPFAYCGNISPFITKSSERMCEIAEFLTTELGLVGSNGIDFVVTDDVPFVIEVNPRFQGSLDTVELSTGLNLNLVDASMKAVRGDLLVERVEAKRYAAKTIVFARQEGVVMGNLDRDVQGIVDIPEKGRIVKQGEPIATGIGIGDSREEAVAEAMSNAERIKAGVRARK
;
A
#
# COMPACT_ATOMS: atom_id res chain seq x y z
N MET A 1 -8.75 5.14 28.44
CA MET A 1 -8.36 4.04 27.52
C MET A 1 -7.19 3.29 28.13
N HIS A 2 -7.07 1.99 27.91
CA HIS A 2 -5.85 1.27 28.30
C HIS A 2 -4.67 1.85 27.51
N GLU A 3 -3.50 1.95 28.13
CA GLU A 3 -2.30 2.43 27.46
C GLU A 3 -1.88 1.39 26.42
N ILE A 4 -1.66 1.82 25.17
CA ILE A 4 -1.23 0.93 24.09
C ILE A 4 0.29 0.92 24.10
N THR A 5 0.88 -0.17 24.59
CA THR A 5 2.33 -0.33 24.66
C THR A 5 2.82 -1.52 23.82
N LYS A 6 2.04 -2.60 23.79
CA LYS A 6 2.30 -3.82 23.02
C LYS A 6 1.41 -3.86 21.79
N ILE A 7 2.03 -3.84 20.61
CA ILE A 7 1.32 -3.81 19.33
C ILE A 7 1.67 -5.04 18.50
N LEU A 8 0.65 -5.75 18.04
CA LEU A 8 0.79 -6.78 17.02
C LEU A 8 0.46 -6.18 15.65
N ALA A 9 1.45 -6.07 14.76
CA ALA A 9 1.24 -5.69 13.37
C ALA A 9 1.06 -6.95 12.51
N ILE A 10 -0.04 -7.00 11.76
CA ILE A 10 -0.43 -8.15 10.93
C ILE A 10 -0.59 -7.68 9.49
N GLY A 11 0.10 -8.30 8.53
CA GLY A 11 0.00 -7.90 7.12
C GLY A 11 0.76 -8.84 6.20
N TYR A 12 0.54 -8.73 4.89
CA TYR A 12 1.37 -9.41 3.89
C TYR A 12 2.84 -9.02 4.04
N SER A 13 3.11 -7.72 4.22
CA SER A 13 4.36 -7.19 4.75
C SER A 13 4.05 -6.26 5.92
N ALA A 14 4.73 -6.47 7.05
CA ALA A 14 4.59 -5.63 8.25
C ALA A 14 5.88 -4.88 8.62
N ARG A 15 6.98 -5.09 7.88
CA ARG A 15 8.34 -4.62 8.21
C ARG A 15 8.42 -3.13 8.51
N HIS A 16 7.85 -2.30 7.64
CA HIS A 16 7.87 -0.85 7.76
C HIS A 16 7.07 -0.36 8.99
N ILE A 17 5.91 -0.96 9.26
CA ILE A 17 5.08 -0.68 10.43
C ILE A 17 5.82 -1.07 11.72
N VAL A 18 6.35 -2.30 11.78
CA VAL A 18 7.03 -2.85 12.95
C VAL A 18 8.27 -2.04 13.29
N CYS A 19 9.09 -1.71 12.29
CA CYS A 19 10.30 -0.93 12.55
C CYS A 19 10.01 0.54 12.88
N SER A 20 8.97 1.15 12.30
CA SER A 20 8.54 2.49 12.72
C SER A 20 8.02 2.48 14.16
N GLY A 21 7.14 1.54 14.51
CA GLY A 21 6.61 1.42 15.87
C GLY A 21 7.71 1.14 16.92
N SER A 22 8.68 0.30 16.58
CA SER A 22 9.84 0.01 17.44
C SER A 22 10.68 1.27 17.69
N ARG A 23 10.94 2.10 16.65
CA ARG A 23 11.61 3.40 16.80
C ARG A 23 10.82 4.39 17.66
N ALA A 24 9.49 4.31 17.65
CA ALA A 24 8.61 5.09 18.53
C ALA A 24 8.58 4.60 19.98
N GLY A 25 9.18 3.45 20.29
CA GLY A 25 9.24 2.88 21.63
C GLY A 25 8.10 1.92 21.98
N TYR A 26 7.29 1.50 21.02
CA TYR A 26 6.30 0.43 21.22
C TYR A 26 6.97 -0.95 21.22
N GLU A 27 6.44 -1.86 22.03
CA GLU A 27 6.80 -3.28 21.98
C GLU A 27 6.08 -3.93 20.79
N MET A 28 6.79 -4.08 19.67
CA MET A 28 6.19 -4.53 18.41
C MET A 28 6.34 -6.04 18.22
N SER A 29 5.24 -6.75 17.97
CA SER A 29 5.23 -8.09 17.40
C SER A 29 4.80 -8.05 15.94
N ALA A 30 5.31 -8.97 15.13
CA ALA A 30 5.08 -9.01 13.68
C ALA A 30 4.47 -10.34 13.26
N ALA A 31 3.36 -10.28 12.51
CA ALA A 31 2.84 -11.41 11.74
C ALA A 31 2.85 -11.05 10.25
N ASP A 32 3.78 -11.62 9.49
CA ASP A 32 3.95 -11.31 8.06
C ASP A 32 4.40 -12.50 7.21
N SER A 33 4.33 -12.34 5.87
CA SER A 33 4.58 -13.42 4.91
C SER A 33 6.01 -13.58 4.41
N PHE A 34 6.92 -12.69 4.79
CA PHE A 34 8.30 -12.69 4.27
C PHE A 34 9.31 -13.12 5.31
N GLY A 35 9.13 -12.67 6.56
CA GLY A 35 10.04 -12.95 7.66
C GLY A 35 11.40 -12.34 7.46
N ASP A 36 11.43 -11.14 6.89
CA ASP A 36 12.65 -10.40 6.61
C ASP A 36 13.49 -10.23 7.88
N VAL A 37 14.81 -10.29 7.69
CA VAL A 37 15.81 -10.22 8.75
C VAL A 37 15.65 -8.92 9.54
N ASP A 38 15.40 -7.80 8.89
CA ASP A 38 15.17 -6.51 9.55
C ASP A 38 13.82 -6.43 10.27
N THR A 39 12.76 -7.11 9.80
CA THR A 39 11.53 -7.24 10.60
C THR A 39 11.83 -7.92 11.94
N ARG A 40 12.57 -9.04 11.92
CA ARG A 40 12.92 -9.80 13.13
C ARG A 40 13.85 -9.03 14.08
N ARG A 41 14.64 -8.09 13.57
CA ARG A 41 15.46 -7.18 14.40
C ARG A 41 14.62 -6.13 15.11
N CYS A 42 13.54 -5.67 14.48
CA CYS A 42 12.65 -4.65 15.03
C CYS A 42 11.55 -5.23 15.94
N ALA A 43 11.15 -6.49 15.70
CA ALA A 43 10.08 -7.15 16.42
C ALA A 43 10.59 -7.88 17.68
N THR A 44 9.81 -7.87 18.75
CA THR A 44 10.03 -8.72 19.93
C THR A 44 9.63 -10.17 19.68
N ARG A 45 8.58 -10.39 18.89
CA ARG A 45 8.11 -11.71 18.44
C ARG A 45 7.74 -11.66 16.96
N TYR A 46 7.99 -12.76 16.25
CA TYR A 46 7.72 -12.88 14.82
C TYR A 46 6.93 -14.16 14.52
N PHE A 47 5.92 -14.06 13.65
CA PHE A 47 5.07 -15.14 13.19
C PHE A 47 4.98 -15.14 11.66
N LEU A 48 5.34 -16.26 11.04
CA LEU A 48 5.27 -16.41 9.59
C LEU A 48 3.83 -16.72 9.15
N LEU A 49 3.31 -15.92 8.23
CA LEU A 49 2.02 -16.14 7.58
C LEU A 49 2.21 -16.70 6.17
N ASN A 50 1.45 -17.71 5.81
CA ASN A 50 1.37 -18.20 4.44
C ASN A 50 0.70 -17.12 3.55
N PRO A 51 1.40 -16.61 2.52
CA PRO A 51 0.86 -15.56 1.65
C PRO A 51 -0.43 -15.96 0.92
N LEU A 52 -0.68 -17.27 0.73
CA LEU A 52 -1.89 -17.79 0.10
C LEU A 52 -3.02 -18.07 1.09
N GLN A 53 -2.75 -18.01 2.40
CA GLN A 53 -3.69 -18.38 3.47
C GLN A 53 -3.69 -17.37 4.63
N LEU A 54 -3.30 -16.11 4.38
CA LEU A 54 -3.20 -15.04 5.37
C LEU A 54 -4.33 -15.06 6.41
N HIS A 55 -5.59 -15.09 5.95
CA HIS A 55 -6.76 -14.99 6.83
C HIS A 55 -7.00 -16.25 7.66
N ALA A 56 -6.53 -17.40 7.20
CA ALA A 56 -6.57 -18.64 7.98
C ALA A 56 -5.49 -18.63 9.07
N ASP A 57 -4.27 -18.21 8.72
CA ASP A 57 -3.12 -18.25 9.62
C ASP A 57 -3.28 -17.30 10.82
N VAL A 58 -3.90 -16.13 10.62
CA VAL A 58 -4.18 -15.20 11.73
C VAL A 58 -5.09 -15.83 12.79
N LYS A 59 -5.93 -16.82 12.45
CA LYS A 59 -6.78 -17.52 13.43
C LYS A 59 -5.95 -18.35 14.41
N HIS A 60 -4.72 -18.69 14.06
CA HIS A 60 -3.80 -19.44 14.91
C HIS A 60 -3.04 -18.53 15.90
N LEU A 61 -3.11 -17.21 15.76
CA LEU A 61 -2.43 -16.23 16.62
C LEU A 61 -3.27 -15.79 17.83
N LYS A 62 -4.09 -16.68 18.39
CA LYS A 62 -5.06 -16.32 19.42
C LYS A 62 -4.39 -15.81 20.70
N SER A 63 -3.32 -16.45 21.15
CA SER A 63 -2.58 -16.04 22.37
C SER A 63 -1.98 -14.65 22.19
N GLU A 64 -1.39 -14.41 21.03
CA GLU A 64 -0.72 -13.17 20.67
C GLU A 64 -1.71 -12.00 20.59
N ILE A 65 -2.90 -12.26 20.02
CA ILE A 65 -4.01 -11.31 19.98
C ILE A 65 -4.55 -11.01 21.38
N GLU A 66 -4.63 -12.02 22.26
CA GLU A 66 -5.05 -11.85 23.65
C GLU A 66 -4.03 -11.04 24.48
N GLU A 67 -2.73 -11.19 24.20
CA GLU A 67 -1.62 -10.49 24.87
C GLU A 67 -1.39 -9.05 24.38
N ALA A 68 -1.72 -8.74 23.11
CA ALA A 68 -1.52 -7.41 22.55
C ALA A 68 -2.47 -6.36 23.17
N ASP A 69 -1.98 -5.13 23.33
CA ASP A 69 -2.81 -3.97 23.71
C ASP A 69 -3.50 -3.37 22.48
N GLY A 70 -2.81 -3.39 21.33
CA GLY A 70 -3.29 -2.90 20.05
C GLY A 70 -2.91 -3.83 18.88
N ILE A 71 -3.74 -3.83 17.84
CA ILE A 71 -3.54 -4.64 16.63
C ILE A 71 -3.61 -3.72 15.42
N ILE A 72 -2.50 -3.61 14.68
CA ILE A 72 -2.46 -2.89 13.40
C ILE A 72 -2.67 -3.88 12.27
N ILE A 73 -3.65 -3.61 11.41
CA ILE A 73 -3.92 -4.40 10.20
C ILE A 73 -3.28 -3.69 9.00
N GLY A 74 -2.33 -4.36 8.36
CA GLY A 74 -1.63 -3.95 7.15
C GLY A 74 -2.26 -4.52 5.88
N SER A 75 -1.47 -4.58 4.81
CA SER A 75 -1.92 -5.04 3.48
C SER A 75 -2.29 -6.52 3.45
N GLY A 76 -3.15 -6.93 2.52
CA GLY A 76 -3.60 -8.32 2.34
C GLY A 76 -4.84 -8.70 3.15
N PHE A 77 -5.34 -7.78 3.98
CA PHE A 77 -6.53 -7.95 4.82
C PHE A 77 -7.67 -7.02 4.41
N GLU A 78 -7.61 -6.41 3.22
CA GLU A 78 -8.60 -5.46 2.72
C GLU A 78 -10.03 -6.03 2.69
N SER A 79 -10.17 -7.33 2.42
CA SER A 79 -11.46 -8.05 2.42
C SER A 79 -11.68 -8.96 3.63
N ALA A 80 -10.76 -8.96 4.60
CA ALA A 80 -10.72 -9.95 5.67
C ALA A 80 -11.91 -9.81 6.63
N ASP A 81 -12.42 -10.97 7.06
CA ASP A 81 -13.39 -11.06 8.14
C ASP A 81 -12.72 -11.54 9.43
N PHE A 82 -12.73 -10.67 10.45
CA PHE A 82 -12.26 -10.97 11.80
C PHE A 82 -13.40 -11.46 12.71
N GLY A 83 -14.44 -12.05 12.12
CA GLY A 83 -15.60 -12.65 12.79
C GLY A 83 -15.24 -13.69 13.85
N PHE A 84 -14.10 -14.37 13.69
CA PHE A 84 -13.59 -15.37 14.63
C PHE A 84 -13.04 -14.77 15.93
N LEU A 85 -12.76 -13.46 15.97
CA LEU A 85 -12.31 -12.77 17.17
C LEU A 85 -13.48 -12.46 18.10
N THR A 86 -13.21 -12.51 19.40
CA THR A 86 -14.17 -12.04 20.41
C THR A 86 -14.42 -10.54 20.25
N VAL A 87 -15.55 -10.05 20.80
CA VAL A 87 -15.84 -8.60 20.82
C VAL A 87 -14.74 -7.83 21.56
N LYS A 88 -14.14 -8.42 22.59
CA LYS A 88 -13.03 -7.80 23.35
C LYS A 88 -11.79 -7.65 22.47
N ASP A 89 -11.40 -8.70 21.76
CA ASP A 89 -10.18 -8.67 20.94
C ASP A 89 -10.33 -7.81 19.69
N ARG A 90 -11.53 -7.80 19.08
CA ARG A 90 -11.81 -6.92 17.94
C ARG A 90 -11.68 -5.44 18.29
N LYS A 91 -11.93 -5.05 19.55
CA LYS A 91 -11.75 -3.68 20.03
C LYS A 91 -10.27 -3.26 20.17
N LYS A 92 -9.34 -4.21 20.10
CA LYS A 92 -7.89 -3.92 20.08
C LYS A 92 -7.40 -3.52 18.70
N ILE A 93 -8.17 -3.76 17.64
CA ILE A 93 -7.83 -3.29 16.30
C ILE A 93 -7.86 -1.76 16.32
N VAL A 94 -6.71 -1.15 16.04
CA VAL A 94 -6.52 0.30 16.07
C VAL A 94 -6.65 0.89 14.67
N GLY A 95 -7.12 2.13 14.58
CA GLY A 95 -7.42 2.80 13.31
C GLY A 95 -8.76 2.35 12.74
N ASN A 96 -8.80 2.00 11.47
CA ASN A 96 -10.03 1.61 10.79
C ASN A 96 -10.51 0.20 11.20
N THR A 97 -11.81 0.06 11.44
CA THR A 97 -12.41 -1.25 11.69
C THR A 97 -12.37 -2.13 10.45
N PRO A 98 -12.30 -3.48 10.57
CA PRO A 98 -12.30 -4.37 9.40
C PRO A 98 -13.51 -4.19 8.49
N LYS A 99 -14.69 -3.87 9.06
CA LYS A 99 -15.90 -3.58 8.29
C LYS A 99 -15.70 -2.34 7.41
N LYS A 100 -15.17 -1.26 7.98
CA LYS A 100 -14.90 0.00 7.26
C LYS A 100 -13.81 -0.20 6.20
N THR A 101 -12.73 -0.91 6.55
CA THR A 101 -11.66 -1.27 5.62
C THR A 101 -12.21 -2.02 4.41
N ARG A 102 -13.07 -3.02 4.63
CA ARG A 102 -13.70 -3.79 3.55
C ARG A 102 -14.64 -2.97 2.68
N GLU A 103 -15.43 -2.07 3.26
CA GLU A 103 -16.30 -1.17 2.50
C GLU A 103 -15.47 -0.26 1.58
N VAL A 104 -14.49 0.44 2.15
CA VAL A 104 -13.73 1.48 1.44
C VAL A 104 -12.71 0.90 0.45
N SER A 105 -12.15 -0.27 0.73
CA SER A 105 -11.20 -0.93 -0.18
C SER A 105 -11.89 -1.60 -1.38
N ASN A 106 -13.22 -1.68 -1.38
CA ASN A 106 -13.98 -2.18 -2.53
C ASN A 106 -14.00 -1.11 -3.63
N LYS A 107 -13.23 -1.35 -4.69
CA LYS A 107 -13.04 -0.37 -5.77
C LYS A 107 -14.33 -0.02 -6.53
N ALA A 108 -15.28 -0.96 -6.64
CA ALA A 108 -16.58 -0.68 -7.27
C ALA A 108 -17.46 0.23 -6.39
N TRP A 109 -17.50 -0.06 -5.08
CA TRP A 109 -18.19 0.80 -4.12
C TRP A 109 -17.58 2.20 -4.08
N LEU A 110 -16.25 2.28 -4.09
CA LEU A 110 -15.52 3.55 -4.10
C LEU A 110 -15.87 4.36 -5.35
N SER A 111 -15.88 3.77 -6.55
CA SER A 111 -16.25 4.47 -7.78
C SER A 111 -17.64 5.10 -7.69
N SER A 112 -18.65 4.32 -7.29
CA SER A 112 -20.00 4.85 -7.08
C SER A 112 -20.04 5.95 -6.03
N ARG A 113 -19.24 5.85 -4.97
CA ARG A 113 -19.18 6.90 -3.94
C ARG A 113 -18.51 8.18 -4.45
N LEU A 114 -17.51 8.07 -5.32
CA LEU A 114 -16.84 9.22 -5.93
C LEU A 114 -17.76 9.93 -6.93
N ASP A 115 -18.61 9.19 -7.66
CA ASP A 115 -19.68 9.75 -8.49
C ASP A 115 -20.63 10.62 -7.65
N ASP A 116 -21.15 10.09 -6.54
CA ASP A 116 -22.06 10.82 -5.64
C ASP A 116 -21.44 12.11 -5.09
N LEU A 117 -20.13 12.11 -4.86
CA LEU A 117 -19.37 13.24 -4.32
C LEU A 117 -18.87 14.20 -5.41
N GLY A 118 -19.04 13.88 -6.70
CA GLY A 118 -18.52 14.66 -7.82
C GLY A 118 -16.98 14.72 -7.84
N ILE A 119 -16.31 13.70 -7.31
CA ILE A 119 -14.83 13.64 -7.26
C ILE A 119 -14.32 13.00 -8.56
N PRO A 120 -13.36 13.62 -9.27
CA PRO A 120 -12.78 13.05 -10.47
C PRO A 120 -12.17 11.67 -10.23
N HIS A 121 -12.65 10.70 -10.99
CA HIS A 121 -12.13 9.34 -11.04
C HIS A 121 -12.42 8.76 -12.43
N PRO A 122 -11.70 7.70 -12.87
CA PRO A 122 -11.90 7.16 -14.19
C PRO A 122 -13.23 6.41 -14.29
N LEU A 123 -13.88 6.47 -15.45
CA LEU A 123 -15.12 5.73 -15.70
C LEU A 123 -14.90 4.24 -15.43
N SER A 124 -15.76 3.65 -14.60
CA SER A 124 -15.57 2.29 -14.12
C SER A 124 -16.90 1.52 -14.04
N TYR A 125 -16.86 0.24 -14.39
CA TYR A 125 -17.97 -0.69 -14.25
C TYR A 125 -17.48 -2.05 -13.79
N THR A 126 -18.32 -2.79 -13.07
CA THR A 126 -18.06 -4.19 -12.78
C THR A 126 -18.26 -5.06 -14.01
N GLY A 127 -17.60 -6.22 -14.04
CA GLY A 127 -17.81 -7.20 -15.11
C GLY A 127 -19.27 -7.63 -15.23
N ARG A 128 -19.98 -7.72 -14.10
CA ARG A 128 -21.41 -8.02 -14.05
C ARG A 128 -22.26 -6.95 -14.74
N GLU A 129 -22.01 -5.66 -14.46
CA GLU A 129 -22.72 -4.56 -15.13
C GLU A 129 -22.48 -4.57 -16.65
N ILE A 130 -21.27 -4.89 -17.09
CA ILE A 130 -20.95 -4.99 -18.52
C ILE A 130 -21.65 -6.20 -19.17
N ALA A 131 -21.58 -7.37 -18.52
CA ALA A 131 -22.08 -8.63 -19.09
C ALA A 131 -23.62 -8.72 -19.07
N GLU A 132 -24.23 -8.32 -17.96
CA GLU A 132 -25.65 -8.54 -17.64
C GLU A 132 -26.49 -7.27 -17.72
N GLY A 133 -25.87 -6.10 -17.86
CA GLY A 133 -26.58 -4.81 -17.87
C GLY A 133 -27.67 -4.70 -18.94
N GLU A 134 -28.70 -3.93 -18.63
CA GLU A 134 -29.78 -3.58 -19.55
C GLU A 134 -29.24 -2.76 -20.74
N GLU A 135 -29.98 -2.67 -21.85
CA GLU A 135 -29.53 -1.92 -23.04
C GLU A 135 -29.12 -0.47 -22.73
N LYS A 136 -29.76 0.16 -21.72
CA LYS A 136 -29.44 1.52 -21.28
C LYS A 136 -28.09 1.61 -20.56
N GLU A 137 -27.71 0.60 -19.79
CA GLU A 137 -26.42 0.52 -19.11
C GLU A 137 -25.32 0.20 -20.12
N LYS A 138 -25.62 -0.69 -21.08
CA LYS A 138 -24.74 -0.98 -22.21
C LYS A 138 -24.50 0.23 -23.12
N ALA A 139 -25.44 1.17 -23.21
CA ALA A 139 -25.24 2.41 -23.94
C ALA A 139 -24.11 3.27 -23.35
N LYS A 140 -23.93 3.25 -22.01
CA LYS A 140 -22.84 3.97 -21.32
C LYS A 140 -21.47 3.34 -21.56
N LEU A 141 -21.41 2.05 -21.93
CA LEU A 141 -20.16 1.39 -22.30
C LEU A 141 -19.52 1.95 -23.56
N LYS A 142 -20.29 2.67 -24.40
CA LYS A 142 -19.77 3.36 -25.59
C LYS A 142 -18.88 4.54 -25.24
N ASP A 143 -18.92 4.99 -23.99
CA ASP A 143 -18.13 6.13 -23.52
C ASP A 143 -16.72 5.71 -23.07
N PHE A 144 -16.44 4.40 -22.96
CA PHE A 144 -15.09 3.90 -22.66
C PHE A 144 -14.09 4.30 -23.74
N HIS A 145 -13.01 4.94 -23.31
CA HIS A 145 -11.80 5.09 -24.10
C HIS A 145 -10.84 3.92 -23.86
N TYR A 146 -10.33 3.34 -24.94
CA TYR A 146 -9.38 2.25 -24.88
C TYR A 146 -7.93 2.75 -24.85
N PRO A 147 -7.03 2.07 -24.12
CA PRO A 147 -7.26 0.80 -23.42
C PRO A 147 -8.02 0.95 -22.09
N VAL A 148 -8.69 -0.12 -21.67
CA VAL A 148 -9.34 -0.25 -20.35
C VAL A 148 -8.46 -1.13 -19.45
N VAL A 149 -8.44 -0.87 -18.15
CA VAL A 149 -7.77 -1.71 -17.15
C VAL A 149 -8.80 -2.59 -16.44
N ALA A 150 -8.61 -3.90 -16.53
CA ALA A 150 -9.33 -4.87 -15.72
C ALA A 150 -8.53 -5.15 -14.44
N LYS A 151 -9.19 -5.09 -13.28
CA LYS A 151 -8.57 -5.36 -11.97
C LYS A 151 -9.54 -6.01 -10.98
N PRO A 152 -9.07 -6.83 -10.04
CA PRO A 152 -9.90 -7.31 -8.93
C PRO A 152 -10.49 -6.14 -8.12
N VAL A 153 -11.74 -6.26 -7.67
CA VAL A 153 -12.38 -5.23 -6.81
C VAL A 153 -11.74 -5.10 -5.43
N TYR A 154 -11.08 -6.16 -4.95
CA TYR A 154 -10.22 -6.16 -3.76
C TYR A 154 -8.83 -6.63 -4.14
N GLY A 155 -7.82 -6.01 -3.53
CA GLY A 155 -6.42 -6.35 -3.76
C GLY A 155 -5.58 -5.09 -3.82
N GLY A 156 -4.26 -5.27 -3.98
CA GLY A 156 -3.29 -4.19 -4.08
C GLY A 156 -2.03 -4.62 -4.81
N GLY A 157 -1.10 -3.68 -4.99
CA GLY A 157 0.19 -3.93 -5.63
C GLY A 157 0.14 -4.18 -7.14
N GLY A 158 -1.01 -3.99 -7.78
CA GLY A 158 -1.20 -4.20 -9.22
C GLY A 158 -1.29 -5.67 -9.66
N THR A 159 -1.44 -6.58 -8.71
CA THR A 159 -1.55 -8.02 -8.98
C THR A 159 -2.83 -8.33 -9.75
N ALA A 160 -2.73 -9.14 -10.81
CA ALA A 160 -3.83 -9.55 -11.69
C ALA A 160 -4.51 -8.39 -12.46
N ASN A 161 -3.86 -7.22 -12.53
CA ASN A 161 -4.30 -6.13 -13.40
C ASN A 161 -3.82 -6.39 -14.83
N PHE A 162 -4.68 -6.17 -15.82
CA PHE A 162 -4.31 -6.29 -17.23
C PHE A 162 -5.12 -5.33 -18.11
N PHE A 163 -4.61 -5.06 -19.30
CA PHE A 163 -5.29 -4.21 -20.28
C PHE A 163 -6.33 -5.01 -21.09
N CYS A 164 -7.44 -4.37 -21.41
CA CYS A 164 -8.34 -4.72 -22.50
C CYS A 164 -8.17 -3.66 -23.59
N ILE A 165 -7.68 -4.05 -24.77
CA ILE A 165 -7.31 -3.09 -25.81
C ILE A 165 -8.48 -2.67 -26.71
N ASP A 166 -9.59 -3.41 -26.69
CA ASP A 166 -10.80 -3.11 -27.43
C ASP A 166 -12.08 -3.62 -26.74
N GLU A 167 -13.23 -3.28 -27.31
CA GLU A 167 -14.54 -3.66 -26.79
C GLU A 167 -14.78 -5.17 -26.77
N LYS A 168 -14.19 -5.91 -27.71
CA LYS A 168 -14.36 -7.37 -27.74
C LYS A 168 -13.64 -8.01 -26.56
N GLU A 169 -12.43 -7.56 -26.25
CA GLU A 169 -11.69 -8.01 -25.08
C GLU A 169 -12.40 -7.61 -23.79
N LEU A 170 -12.88 -6.36 -23.69
CA LEU A 170 -13.65 -5.88 -22.54
C LEU A 170 -14.85 -6.81 -22.24
N ILE A 171 -15.70 -7.06 -23.25
CA ILE A 171 -16.88 -7.91 -23.11
C ILE A 171 -16.49 -9.35 -22.77
N HIS A 172 -15.44 -9.88 -23.38
CA HIS A 172 -14.95 -11.23 -23.12
C HIS A 172 -14.52 -11.40 -21.66
N TRP A 173 -13.64 -10.52 -21.18
CA TRP A 173 -13.10 -10.60 -19.83
C TRP A 173 -14.14 -10.26 -18.76
N ALA A 174 -15.05 -9.32 -19.02
CA ALA A 174 -16.15 -9.00 -18.11
C ALA A 174 -17.06 -10.20 -17.83
N LYS A 175 -17.31 -11.06 -18.84
CA LYS A 175 -18.07 -12.30 -18.66
C LYS A 175 -17.32 -13.36 -17.86
N LEU A 176 -16.00 -13.46 -18.05
CA LEU A 176 -15.16 -14.41 -17.30
C LEU A 176 -14.91 -13.97 -15.86
N PHE A 177 -14.86 -12.66 -15.62
CA PHE A 177 -14.55 -12.06 -14.33
C PHE A 177 -15.65 -11.05 -13.93
N PRO A 178 -16.85 -11.53 -13.57
CA PRO A 178 -17.98 -10.66 -13.24
C PRO A 178 -17.73 -9.77 -12.00
N ASP A 179 -16.85 -10.21 -11.10
CA ASP A 179 -16.49 -9.49 -9.87
C ASP A 179 -15.22 -8.63 -10.04
N PHE A 180 -14.72 -8.43 -11.26
CA PHE A 180 -13.64 -7.47 -11.55
C PHE A 180 -14.22 -6.08 -11.82
N LEU A 181 -13.41 -5.04 -11.57
CA LEU A 181 -13.65 -3.69 -12.03
C LEU A 181 -12.92 -3.48 -13.36
N PHE A 182 -13.63 -2.94 -14.34
CA PHE A 182 -13.12 -2.49 -15.63
C PHE A 182 -13.18 -0.98 -15.64
N GLN A 183 -12.02 -0.34 -15.76
CA GLN A 183 -11.83 1.09 -15.54
C GLN A 183 -11.05 1.71 -16.70
N GLU A 184 -11.43 2.91 -17.15
CA GLU A 184 -10.65 3.64 -18.15
C GLU A 184 -9.20 3.80 -17.73
N TYR A 185 -8.27 3.55 -18.65
CA TYR A 185 -6.87 3.82 -18.38
C TYR A 185 -6.59 5.33 -18.47
N ILE A 186 -6.22 5.92 -17.34
CA ILE A 186 -5.71 7.28 -17.31
C ILE A 186 -4.20 7.23 -17.48
N ASN A 187 -3.70 7.81 -18.58
CA ASN A 187 -2.27 7.99 -18.79
C ASN A 187 -1.81 9.25 -18.03
N GLY A 188 -0.95 9.07 -17.03
CA GLY A 188 -0.49 10.14 -16.17
C GLY A 188 0.55 9.70 -15.16
N THR A 189 0.92 10.61 -14.26
CA THR A 189 1.83 10.30 -13.16
C THR A 189 1.06 9.65 -12.01
N HIS A 190 1.44 8.45 -11.61
CA HIS A 190 0.88 7.78 -10.45
C HIS A 190 1.38 8.47 -9.18
N ALA A 191 0.47 8.82 -8.29
CA ALA A 191 0.78 9.54 -7.05
C ALA A 191 -0.07 8.99 -5.90
N SER A 192 0.33 9.31 -4.67
CA SER A 192 -0.51 9.07 -3.51
C SER A 192 -0.38 10.18 -2.48
N VAL A 193 -1.42 10.35 -1.67
CA VAL A 193 -1.37 11.21 -0.48
C VAL A 193 -1.43 10.31 0.75
N SER A 194 -0.44 10.42 1.63
CA SER A 194 -0.44 9.79 2.95
C SER A 194 -1.07 10.74 3.96
N LEU A 195 -2.04 10.26 4.74
CA LEU A 195 -2.80 11.04 5.71
C LEU A 195 -2.73 10.43 7.10
N ILE A 196 -2.91 11.29 8.10
CA ILE A 196 -3.28 10.92 9.48
C ILE A 196 -4.62 11.59 9.78
N SER A 197 -5.55 10.83 10.36
CA SER A 197 -6.89 11.35 10.65
C SER A 197 -7.47 10.84 11.98
N THR A 198 -8.34 11.65 12.56
CA THR A 198 -9.28 11.28 13.62
C THR A 198 -10.65 10.99 13.01
N GLU A 199 -11.69 10.79 13.83
CA GLU A 199 -13.06 10.66 13.32
C GLU A 199 -13.63 11.95 12.70
N HIS A 200 -12.97 13.09 12.88
CA HIS A 200 -13.53 14.41 12.53
C HIS A 200 -12.61 15.24 11.63
N GLU A 201 -11.31 14.95 11.61
CA GLU A 201 -10.32 15.76 10.91
C GLU A 201 -9.27 14.86 10.25
N ALA A 202 -8.79 15.26 9.09
CA ALA A 202 -7.72 14.59 8.36
C ALA A 202 -6.65 15.60 7.94
N ILE A 203 -5.38 15.21 8.04
CA ILE A 203 -4.24 16.01 7.61
C ILE A 203 -3.39 15.20 6.65
N SER A 204 -3.13 15.79 5.47
CA SER A 204 -2.14 15.29 4.52
C SER A 204 -0.74 15.46 5.09
N VAL A 205 0.01 14.36 5.14
CA VAL A 205 1.40 14.32 5.60
C VAL A 205 2.38 14.46 4.45
N SER A 206 2.12 13.76 3.34
CA SER A 206 3.02 13.74 2.21
C SER A 206 2.28 13.38 0.93
N VAL A 207 2.56 14.14 -0.14
CA VAL A 207 2.29 13.72 -1.51
C VAL A 207 3.49 12.90 -1.98
N ASN A 208 3.24 11.76 -2.61
CA ASN A 208 4.26 10.81 -3.04
C ASN A 208 4.09 10.46 -4.51
N GLU A 209 5.18 10.24 -5.22
CA GLU A 209 5.17 9.70 -6.58
C GLU A 209 5.24 8.17 -6.47
N GLN A 210 4.35 7.44 -7.12
CA GLN A 210 4.39 5.98 -7.14
C GLN A 210 5.16 5.49 -8.36
N LEU A 211 6.11 4.58 -8.14
CA LEU A 211 6.85 3.92 -9.19
C LEU A 211 6.13 2.61 -9.54
N ILE A 212 5.65 2.52 -10.79
CA ILE A 212 4.83 1.41 -11.26
C ILE A 212 5.51 0.78 -12.49
N GLY A 213 5.66 -0.54 -12.50
CA GLY A 213 6.05 -1.32 -13.69
C GLY A 213 7.45 -1.06 -14.23
N LEU A 214 8.40 -0.65 -13.38
CA LEU A 214 9.76 -0.32 -13.84
C LEU A 214 10.58 -1.58 -14.20
N ASP A 215 10.95 -1.69 -15.49
CA ASP A 215 11.86 -2.73 -16.00
C ASP A 215 13.23 -2.71 -15.31
N SER A 216 13.68 -1.52 -14.92
CA SER A 216 14.97 -1.31 -14.25
C SER A 216 15.05 -2.02 -12.90
N VAL A 217 13.95 -2.48 -12.31
CA VAL A 217 13.92 -3.28 -11.07
C VAL A 217 13.24 -4.63 -11.27
N TYR A 218 13.07 -5.04 -12.53
CA TYR A 218 12.46 -6.30 -12.96
C TYR A 218 11.02 -6.47 -12.51
N ALA A 219 10.25 -5.38 -12.42
CA ALA A 219 8.85 -5.42 -12.06
C ALA A 219 8.09 -6.46 -12.92
N PRO A 220 7.22 -7.31 -12.33
CA PRO A 220 6.62 -8.45 -13.01
C PRO A 220 5.53 -8.08 -14.02
N GLY A 221 5.21 -6.80 -14.19
CA GLY A 221 4.22 -6.32 -15.15
C GLY A 221 4.00 -4.80 -15.06
N PRO A 222 3.24 -4.22 -16.00
CA PRO A 222 3.11 -2.78 -16.17
C PRO A 222 2.35 -2.07 -15.03
N PHE A 223 1.64 -2.82 -14.19
CA PHE A 223 0.89 -2.28 -13.06
C PHE A 223 1.54 -2.58 -11.70
N ALA A 224 2.65 -3.34 -11.68
CA ALA A 224 3.25 -3.77 -10.43
C ALA A 224 3.83 -2.57 -9.67
N TYR A 225 3.35 -2.35 -8.45
CA TYR A 225 3.96 -1.34 -7.57
C TYR A 225 5.38 -1.76 -7.24
N CYS A 226 6.34 -0.90 -7.57
CA CYS A 226 7.77 -1.20 -7.42
C CYS A 226 8.52 -0.14 -6.61
N GLY A 227 7.81 0.77 -5.95
CA GLY A 227 8.41 1.77 -5.07
C GLY A 227 7.71 3.11 -5.10
N ASN A 228 8.31 4.11 -4.47
CA ASN A 228 7.79 5.46 -4.47
C ASN A 228 8.88 6.47 -4.09
N ILE A 229 8.59 7.75 -4.30
CA ILE A 229 9.45 8.88 -3.95
C ILE A 229 8.64 9.87 -3.10
N SER A 230 9.26 10.39 -2.04
CA SER A 230 8.66 11.36 -1.13
C SER A 230 9.65 12.52 -0.86
N PRO A 231 9.21 13.79 -0.92
CA PRO A 231 7.91 14.25 -1.40
C PRO A 231 7.82 14.25 -2.93
N PHE A 232 6.59 14.28 -3.46
CA PHE A 232 6.30 14.59 -4.86
C PHE A 232 5.68 15.98 -4.96
N ILE A 233 6.43 16.87 -5.62
CA ILE A 233 6.08 18.28 -5.76
C ILE A 233 5.55 18.51 -7.18
N THR A 234 4.27 18.82 -7.29
CA THR A 234 3.60 19.11 -8.56
C THR A 234 2.54 20.20 -8.37
N LYS A 235 2.05 20.78 -9.48
CA LYS A 235 0.99 21.80 -9.44
C LYS A 235 -0.32 21.26 -8.86
N SER A 236 -0.57 19.97 -8.97
CA SER A 236 -1.76 19.31 -8.41
C SER A 236 -1.61 18.93 -6.94
N SER A 237 -0.46 19.17 -6.29
CA SER A 237 -0.21 18.71 -4.91
C SER A 237 -1.23 19.23 -3.91
N GLU A 238 -1.54 20.54 -3.93
CA GLU A 238 -2.58 21.11 -3.05
C GLU A 238 -3.95 20.51 -3.30
N ARG A 239 -4.37 20.40 -4.57
CA ARG A 239 -5.67 19.82 -4.94
C ARG A 239 -5.78 18.34 -4.56
N MET A 240 -4.70 17.57 -4.66
CA MET A 240 -4.66 16.19 -4.19
C MET A 240 -4.85 16.13 -2.67
N CYS A 241 -4.16 16.98 -1.91
CA CYS A 241 -4.33 17.07 -0.46
C CYS A 241 -5.77 17.44 -0.07
N GLU A 242 -6.37 18.43 -0.72
CA GLU A 242 -7.76 18.86 -0.47
C GLU A 242 -8.76 17.72 -0.71
N ILE A 243 -8.67 17.05 -1.86
CA ILE A 243 -9.53 15.89 -2.17
C ILE A 243 -9.30 14.78 -1.15
N ALA A 244 -8.04 14.52 -0.79
CA ALA A 244 -7.69 13.44 0.11
C ALA A 244 -8.17 13.69 1.54
N GLU A 245 -8.01 14.90 2.07
CA GLU A 245 -8.48 15.29 3.41
C GLU A 245 -10.01 15.26 3.48
N PHE A 246 -10.68 15.80 2.46
CA PHE A 246 -12.13 15.76 2.34
C PHE A 246 -12.65 14.32 2.32
N LEU A 247 -12.13 13.48 1.41
CA LEU A 247 -12.58 12.10 1.25
C LEU A 247 -12.30 11.26 2.50
N THR A 248 -11.14 11.45 3.15
CA THR A 248 -10.79 10.73 4.39
C THR A 248 -11.77 11.07 5.51
N THR A 249 -12.12 12.35 5.65
CA THR A 249 -13.07 12.84 6.65
C THR A 249 -14.49 12.34 6.37
N GLU A 250 -14.95 12.48 5.12
CA GLU A 250 -16.28 12.06 4.66
C GLU A 250 -16.50 10.54 4.84
N LEU A 251 -15.45 9.74 4.65
CA LEU A 251 -15.49 8.29 4.85
C LEU A 251 -15.39 7.87 6.33
N GLY A 252 -15.07 8.81 7.23
CA GLY A 252 -14.87 8.58 8.66
C GLY A 252 -13.67 7.67 8.94
N LEU A 253 -12.57 7.86 8.20
CA LEU A 253 -11.37 7.05 8.35
C LEU A 253 -10.51 7.56 9.51
N VAL A 254 -9.89 6.64 10.26
CA VAL A 254 -9.11 6.94 11.48
C VAL A 254 -7.72 6.32 11.41
N GLY A 255 -6.71 7.05 11.88
CA GLY A 255 -5.31 6.64 11.90
C GLY A 255 -4.61 6.93 10.58
N SER A 256 -3.69 6.05 10.17
CA SER A 256 -2.98 6.17 8.89
C SER A 256 -3.82 5.70 7.71
N ASN A 257 -3.97 6.58 6.74
CA ASN A 257 -4.75 6.35 5.52
C ASN A 257 -3.96 6.83 4.30
N GLY A 258 -4.24 6.26 3.13
CA GLY A 258 -3.62 6.66 1.88
C GLY A 258 -4.64 6.75 0.75
N ILE A 259 -4.49 7.72 -0.13
CA ILE A 259 -5.35 7.87 -1.31
C ILE A 259 -4.44 7.90 -2.53
N ASP A 260 -4.69 6.97 -3.45
CA ASP A 260 -3.91 6.83 -4.69
C ASP A 260 -4.60 7.62 -5.80
N PHE A 261 -3.78 8.30 -6.59
CA PHE A 261 -4.17 9.17 -7.68
C PHE A 261 -3.42 8.81 -8.97
N VAL A 262 -4.01 9.16 -10.10
CA VAL A 262 -3.26 9.40 -11.34
C VAL A 262 -3.48 10.86 -11.73
N VAL A 263 -2.38 11.57 -11.99
CA VAL A 263 -2.41 12.98 -12.38
C VAL A 263 -2.14 13.09 -13.87
N THR A 264 -3.09 13.67 -14.61
CA THR A 264 -2.95 13.96 -16.05
C THR A 264 -3.43 15.38 -16.32
N ASP A 265 -2.70 16.14 -17.12
CA ASP A 265 -2.99 17.56 -17.42
C ASP A 265 -3.33 18.42 -16.18
N ASP A 266 -2.56 18.26 -15.10
CA ASP A 266 -2.77 18.90 -13.79
C ASP A 266 -4.10 18.55 -13.07
N VAL A 267 -4.87 17.57 -13.57
CA VAL A 267 -6.09 17.05 -12.95
C VAL A 267 -5.80 15.74 -12.21
N PRO A 268 -6.02 15.68 -10.88
CA PRO A 268 -5.89 14.45 -10.11
C PRO A 268 -7.17 13.61 -10.19
N PHE A 269 -7.03 12.35 -10.61
CA PHE A 269 -8.09 11.34 -10.59
C PHE A 269 -7.86 10.38 -9.43
N VAL A 270 -8.84 10.21 -8.55
CA VAL A 270 -8.78 9.24 -7.46
C VAL A 270 -8.89 7.83 -8.04
N ILE A 271 -7.97 6.95 -7.63
CA ILE A 271 -7.91 5.55 -8.10
C ILE A 271 -8.33 4.58 -7.00
N GLU A 272 -7.75 4.73 -5.80
CA GLU A 272 -7.95 3.81 -4.67
C GLU A 272 -7.85 4.55 -3.33
N VAL A 273 -8.56 4.03 -2.32
CA VAL A 273 -8.39 4.42 -0.92
C VAL A 273 -7.82 3.22 -0.15
N ASN A 274 -6.74 3.45 0.58
CA ASN A 274 -6.01 2.48 1.38
C ASN A 274 -6.17 2.83 2.87
N PRO A 275 -7.19 2.30 3.56
CA PRO A 275 -7.50 2.64 4.96
C PRO A 275 -6.61 1.90 5.96
N ARG A 276 -5.29 1.97 5.74
CA ARG A 276 -4.22 1.31 6.50
C ARG A 276 -2.88 2.00 6.20
N PHE A 277 -1.83 1.71 6.96
CA PHE A 277 -0.46 2.10 6.59
C PHE A 277 -0.11 1.66 5.14
N GLN A 278 0.61 2.54 4.43
CA GLN A 278 0.98 2.35 3.04
C GLN A 278 2.47 1.98 2.89
N GLY A 279 2.83 1.43 1.73
CA GLY A 279 4.22 1.09 1.41
C GLY A 279 5.19 2.28 1.36
N SER A 280 4.65 3.51 1.30
CA SER A 280 5.39 4.79 1.35
C SER A 280 5.84 5.20 2.76
N LEU A 281 5.47 4.47 3.81
CA LEU A 281 5.79 4.84 5.21
C LEU A 281 7.27 5.20 5.39
N ASP A 282 8.19 4.33 4.96
CA ASP A 282 9.63 4.55 5.13
C ASP A 282 10.09 5.85 4.46
N THR A 283 9.70 6.11 3.20
CA THR A 283 10.15 7.30 2.49
C THR A 283 9.54 8.57 3.08
N VAL A 284 8.30 8.52 3.58
CA VAL A 284 7.67 9.66 4.26
C VAL A 284 8.40 9.99 5.57
N GLU A 285 8.69 9.00 6.41
CA GLU A 285 9.46 9.27 7.63
C GLU A 285 10.88 9.76 7.31
N LEU A 286 11.55 9.16 6.32
CA LEU A 286 12.91 9.53 5.93
C LEU A 286 12.97 10.95 5.34
N SER A 287 11.98 11.35 4.53
CA SER A 287 11.92 12.70 3.92
C SER A 287 11.77 13.80 4.98
N THR A 288 11.07 13.54 6.08
CA THR A 288 10.95 14.48 7.22
C THR A 288 12.20 14.51 8.11
N GLY A 289 13.24 13.71 7.81
CA GLY A 289 14.40 13.58 8.68
C GLY A 289 14.12 12.76 9.95
N LEU A 290 13.12 11.86 9.92
CA LEU A 290 12.62 11.09 11.06
C LEU A 290 12.06 11.94 12.22
N ASN A 291 11.70 13.20 11.96
CA ASN A 291 11.03 14.05 12.95
C ASN A 291 9.55 13.70 13.12
N LEU A 292 8.98 12.98 12.14
CA LEU A 292 7.65 12.42 12.20
C LEU A 292 7.73 10.89 12.21
N ASN A 293 7.13 10.26 13.21
CA ASN A 293 6.88 8.82 13.25
C ASN A 293 5.40 8.55 12.96
N LEU A 294 5.10 7.87 11.86
CA LEU A 294 3.74 7.66 11.38
C LEU A 294 2.94 6.68 12.26
N VAL A 295 3.60 5.70 12.87
CA VAL A 295 2.93 4.77 13.77
C VAL A 295 2.48 5.48 15.04
N ASP A 296 3.36 6.24 15.69
CA ASP A 296 3.02 7.05 16.87
C ASP A 296 1.98 8.13 16.54
N ALA A 297 2.12 8.82 15.40
CA ALA A 297 1.13 9.78 14.91
C ALA A 297 -0.25 9.14 14.75
N SER A 298 -0.32 7.95 14.14
CA SER A 298 -1.57 7.21 14.01
C SER A 298 -2.14 6.79 15.37
N MET A 299 -1.31 6.39 16.33
CA MET A 299 -1.77 5.99 17.66
C MET A 299 -2.32 7.18 18.45
N LYS A 300 -1.72 8.37 18.29
CA LYS A 300 -2.23 9.63 18.83
C LYS A 300 -3.58 10.00 18.20
N ALA A 301 -3.68 9.92 16.88
CA ALA A 301 -4.92 10.22 16.16
C ALA A 301 -6.08 9.28 16.55
N VAL A 302 -5.79 7.99 16.77
CA VAL A 302 -6.78 7.02 17.30
C VAL A 302 -7.29 7.40 18.70
N ARG A 303 -6.54 8.19 19.48
CA ARG A 303 -6.97 8.74 20.78
C ARG A 303 -7.65 10.10 20.66
N GLY A 304 -7.80 10.64 19.45
CA GLY A 304 -8.35 11.97 19.18
C GLY A 304 -7.30 13.09 19.15
N ASP A 305 -6.01 12.77 19.36
CA ASP A 305 -4.93 13.76 19.33
C ASP A 305 -4.36 13.84 17.92
N LEU A 306 -4.81 14.82 17.14
CA LEU A 306 -4.26 15.07 15.81
C LEU A 306 -3.01 15.94 15.90
N LEU A 307 -1.99 15.62 15.10
CA LEU A 307 -0.78 16.43 15.00
C LEU A 307 -1.14 17.83 14.48
N VAL A 308 -0.93 18.87 15.29
CA VAL A 308 -1.41 20.24 14.99
C VAL A 308 -0.51 20.99 13.98
N GLU A 309 0.60 20.40 13.50
CA GLU A 309 1.47 21.05 12.51
C GLU A 309 1.84 20.08 11.38
N ARG A 310 1.67 20.52 10.12
CA ARG A 310 2.20 19.79 8.94
C ARG A 310 3.73 19.75 9.08
N VAL A 311 4.31 18.55 9.07
CA VAL A 311 5.76 18.38 9.11
C VAL A 311 6.31 18.53 7.70
N GLU A 312 7.16 19.53 7.49
CA GLU A 312 7.81 19.74 6.19
C GLU A 312 8.84 18.65 5.88
N ALA A 313 8.89 18.23 4.62
CA ALA A 313 9.96 17.40 4.11
C ALA A 313 11.27 18.21 4.09
N LYS A 314 12.33 17.62 4.65
CA LYS A 314 13.68 18.22 4.73
C LYS A 314 14.59 17.78 3.59
N ARG A 315 14.22 16.70 2.90
CA ARG A 315 14.99 16.01 1.86
C ARG A 315 14.09 15.08 1.07
N TYR A 316 14.62 14.50 0.00
CA TYR A 316 13.95 13.46 -0.76
C TYR A 316 14.35 12.09 -0.26
N ALA A 317 13.40 11.15 -0.28
CA ALA A 317 13.64 9.74 -0.06
C ALA A 317 12.95 8.93 -1.15
N ALA A 318 13.65 7.97 -1.72
CA ALA A 318 13.14 7.05 -2.72
C ALA A 318 13.25 5.61 -2.21
N LYS A 319 12.29 4.78 -2.57
CA LYS A 319 12.37 3.33 -2.42
C LYS A 319 12.10 2.63 -3.73
N THR A 320 12.82 1.54 -3.98
CA THR A 320 12.68 0.70 -5.17
C THR A 320 12.73 -0.78 -4.79
N ILE A 321 11.63 -1.49 -4.99
CA ILE A 321 11.50 -2.93 -4.74
C ILE A 321 12.10 -3.66 -5.93
N VAL A 322 13.10 -4.50 -5.67
CA VAL A 322 13.73 -5.34 -6.68
C VAL A 322 13.03 -6.69 -6.73
N PHE A 323 12.60 -7.09 -7.92
CA PHE A 323 11.97 -8.37 -8.15
C PHE A 323 12.94 -9.36 -8.79
N ALA A 324 12.70 -10.65 -8.59
CA ALA A 324 13.50 -11.70 -9.20
C ALA A 324 13.14 -11.87 -10.68
N ARG A 325 14.11 -11.65 -11.56
CA ARG A 325 13.95 -11.85 -13.01
C ARG A 325 13.71 -13.32 -13.39
N GLN A 326 14.23 -14.24 -12.60
CA GLN A 326 14.10 -15.69 -12.75
C GLN A 326 14.30 -16.36 -11.38
N GLU A 327 14.05 -17.66 -11.28
CA GLU A 327 14.34 -18.39 -10.03
C GLU A 327 15.82 -18.28 -9.65
N GLY A 328 16.07 -17.95 -8.38
CA GLY A 328 17.41 -17.73 -7.85
C GLY A 328 17.49 -17.97 -6.36
N VAL A 329 18.71 -17.88 -5.84
CA VAL A 329 19.04 -18.05 -4.42
C VAL A 329 19.76 -16.80 -3.92
N VAL A 330 19.32 -16.29 -2.77
CA VAL A 330 19.99 -15.19 -2.06
C VAL A 330 21.32 -15.69 -1.51
N MET A 331 22.45 -15.18 -2.01
CA MET A 331 23.77 -15.74 -1.73
C MET A 331 24.45 -15.20 -0.48
N GLY A 332 23.99 -14.06 0.03
CA GLY A 332 24.61 -13.38 1.18
C GLY A 332 23.64 -12.50 1.94
N ASN A 333 24.15 -11.88 3.01
CA ASN A 333 23.41 -10.86 3.76
C ASN A 333 23.51 -9.56 2.98
N LEU A 334 22.38 -9.06 2.48
CA LEU A 334 22.36 -7.93 1.56
C LEU A 334 22.73 -6.59 2.22
N ASP A 335 22.78 -6.54 3.56
CA ASP A 335 22.96 -5.33 4.38
C ASP A 335 24.28 -5.26 5.13
N ARG A 336 25.19 -6.23 4.95
CA ARG A 336 26.37 -6.40 5.81
C ARG A 336 27.33 -5.21 5.80
N ASP A 337 27.45 -4.53 4.66
CA ASP A 337 28.46 -3.47 4.43
C ASP A 337 27.85 -2.20 3.81
N VAL A 338 26.53 -2.12 3.70
CA VAL A 338 25.83 -1.07 2.94
C VAL A 338 24.57 -0.66 3.69
N GLN A 339 24.38 0.65 3.87
CA GLN A 339 23.14 1.24 4.34
C GLN A 339 22.16 1.43 3.17
N GLY A 340 20.85 1.38 3.46
CA GLY A 340 19.82 1.64 2.45
C GLY A 340 19.31 0.40 1.71
N ILE A 341 19.49 -0.80 2.25
CA ILE A 341 18.77 -2.00 1.81
C ILE A 341 17.85 -2.46 2.95
N VAL A 342 16.60 -2.71 2.63
CA VAL A 342 15.53 -3.12 3.57
C VAL A 342 14.71 -4.26 3.01
N ASP A 343 13.81 -4.84 3.82
CA ASP A 343 13.05 -6.04 3.46
C ASP A 343 14.02 -7.18 3.12
N ILE A 344 14.97 -7.42 4.04
CA ILE A 344 16.17 -8.23 3.78
C ILE A 344 15.83 -9.72 3.92
N PRO A 345 15.92 -10.53 2.85
CA PRO A 345 15.69 -11.96 2.94
C PRO A 345 16.82 -12.68 3.68
N GLU A 346 16.49 -13.81 4.30
CA GLU A 346 17.49 -14.73 4.84
C GLU A 346 18.43 -15.27 3.75
N LYS A 347 19.70 -15.44 4.11
CA LYS A 347 20.67 -16.08 3.22
C LYS A 347 20.20 -17.49 2.89
N GLY A 348 20.23 -17.84 1.60
CA GLY A 348 19.77 -19.13 1.09
C GLY A 348 18.29 -19.18 0.75
N ARG A 349 17.51 -18.10 0.97
CA ARG A 349 16.13 -18.01 0.50
C ARG A 349 16.09 -18.22 -1.01
N ILE A 350 15.19 -19.10 -1.46
CA ILE A 350 14.84 -19.23 -2.87
C ILE A 350 13.82 -18.14 -3.20
N VAL A 351 14.07 -17.40 -4.27
CA VAL A 351 13.15 -16.40 -4.83
C VAL A 351 12.70 -16.88 -6.20
N LYS A 352 11.38 -16.93 -6.44
CA LYS A 352 10.83 -17.30 -7.75
C LYS A 352 10.74 -16.09 -8.67
N GLN A 353 10.62 -16.34 -9.97
CA GLN A 353 10.39 -15.27 -10.95
C GLN A 353 9.19 -14.40 -10.54
N GLY A 354 9.38 -13.08 -10.56
CA GLY A 354 8.36 -12.10 -10.21
C GLY A 354 8.15 -11.88 -8.72
N GLU A 355 8.80 -12.64 -7.84
CA GLU A 355 8.74 -12.39 -6.39
C GLU A 355 9.67 -11.22 -5.99
N PRO A 356 9.27 -10.40 -5.00
CA PRO A 356 10.17 -9.38 -4.44
C PRO A 356 11.34 -10.04 -3.71
N ILE A 357 12.54 -9.49 -3.95
CA ILE A 357 13.80 -9.91 -3.31
C ILE A 357 14.02 -9.08 -2.06
N ALA A 358 14.20 -7.77 -2.23
CA ALA A 358 14.47 -6.77 -1.21
C ALA A 358 14.23 -5.37 -1.79
N THR A 359 14.33 -4.34 -0.96
CA THR A 359 14.07 -2.95 -1.34
C THR A 359 15.33 -2.10 -1.18
N GLY A 360 15.68 -1.35 -2.23
CA GLY A 360 16.68 -0.29 -2.17
C GLY A 360 16.06 1.03 -1.71
N ILE A 361 16.71 1.71 -0.77
CA ILE A 361 16.35 3.04 -0.25
C ILE A 361 17.45 4.01 -0.67
N GLY A 362 17.07 5.23 -1.04
CA GLY A 362 18.00 6.33 -1.27
C GLY A 362 17.46 7.62 -0.67
N ILE A 363 18.36 8.51 -0.26
CA ILE A 363 18.07 9.80 0.37
C ILE A 363 18.97 10.85 -0.28
N GLY A 364 18.40 12.00 -0.65
CA GLY A 364 19.17 13.07 -1.27
C GLY A 364 18.54 14.44 -1.06
N ASP A 365 19.30 15.49 -1.37
CA ASP A 365 18.80 16.87 -1.31
C ASP A 365 17.92 17.18 -2.54
N SER A 366 18.01 16.34 -3.57
CA SER A 366 17.13 16.35 -4.75
C SER A 366 16.46 14.99 -5.01
N ARG A 367 15.39 15.00 -5.80
CA ARG A 367 14.71 13.79 -6.29
C ARG A 367 15.70 12.89 -7.04
N GLU A 368 16.53 13.47 -7.89
CA GLU A 368 17.48 12.75 -8.74
C GLU A 368 18.54 12.01 -7.91
N GLU A 369 19.06 12.66 -6.86
CA GLU A 369 20.03 12.04 -5.94
C GLU A 369 19.41 10.87 -5.17
N ALA A 370 18.22 11.07 -4.60
CA ALA A 370 17.53 10.01 -3.86
C ALA A 370 17.24 8.79 -4.74
N VAL A 371 16.79 9.02 -5.98
CA VAL A 371 16.55 7.95 -6.95
C VAL A 371 17.85 7.26 -7.37
N ALA A 372 18.91 8.02 -7.63
CA ALA A 372 20.21 7.46 -8.02
C ALA A 372 20.78 6.54 -6.92
N GLU A 373 20.66 6.94 -5.65
CA GLU A 373 21.09 6.10 -4.53
C GLU A 373 20.21 4.85 -4.38
N ALA A 374 18.88 4.99 -4.46
CA ALA A 374 17.96 3.85 -4.39
C ALA A 374 18.26 2.81 -5.50
N MET A 375 18.51 3.29 -6.72
CA MET A 375 18.90 2.43 -7.85
C MET A 375 20.29 1.81 -7.68
N SER A 376 21.25 2.52 -7.08
CA SER A 376 22.55 1.93 -6.72
C SER A 376 22.38 0.76 -5.73
N ASN A 377 21.49 0.92 -4.74
CA ASN A 377 21.12 -0.15 -3.82
C ASN A 377 20.35 -1.29 -4.53
N ALA A 378 19.50 -0.97 -5.50
CA ALA A 378 18.83 -1.98 -6.32
C ALA A 378 19.84 -2.85 -7.10
N GLU A 379 20.90 -2.28 -7.68
CA GLU A 379 21.95 -3.06 -8.36
C GLU A 379 22.70 -3.99 -7.41
N ARG A 380 22.97 -3.54 -6.18
CA ARG A 380 23.58 -4.37 -5.13
C ARG A 380 22.69 -5.57 -4.77
N ILE A 381 21.37 -5.34 -4.62
CA ILE A 381 20.39 -6.40 -4.35
C ILE A 381 20.42 -7.44 -5.48
N LYS A 382 20.39 -7.00 -6.74
CA LYS A 382 20.45 -7.89 -7.91
C LYS A 382 21.73 -8.74 -7.92
N ALA A 383 22.88 -8.14 -7.63
CA ALA A 383 24.16 -8.84 -7.56
C ALA A 383 24.20 -9.88 -6.43
N GLY A 384 23.37 -9.72 -5.39
CA GLY A 384 23.25 -10.64 -4.27
C GLY A 384 22.45 -11.92 -4.55
N VAL A 385 21.79 -12.03 -5.71
CA VAL A 385 20.98 -13.19 -6.10
C VAL A 385 21.65 -13.96 -7.24
N ARG A 386 21.85 -15.26 -7.03
CA ARG A 386 22.40 -16.15 -8.06
C ARG A 386 21.28 -16.95 -8.71
N ALA A 387 21.21 -16.89 -10.04
CA ALA A 387 20.35 -17.75 -10.84
C ALA A 387 20.56 -19.23 -10.50
N ARG A 388 19.45 -19.95 -10.28
CA ARG A 388 19.45 -21.41 -10.19
C ARG A 388 19.51 -21.96 -11.61
N LYS A 389 20.50 -22.79 -11.91
CA LYS A 389 20.63 -23.46 -13.22
C LYS A 389 19.77 -24.70 -13.30
#